data_AF-A0AA96G3N6-F1
#
_entry.id   AF-A0AA96G3N6-F1
#
_cell.length_a   1.000
_cell.length_b   1.000
_cell.length_c   1.000
_cell.angle_alpha   90.00
_cell.angle_beta   90.00
_cell.angle_gamma   90.00
#
_symmetry.space_group_name_H-M   'P 1'
#
loop_
_entity.id
_entity.type
_entity.pdbx_description
1 polymer ?
#
loop_
_entity_poly.entity_id
_entity_poly.type
_entity_poly.pdbx_seq_one_letter_code
_entity_poly.pdbx_strand_id
1 'polypeptide(L)'
;MDKQEAYSFFGRRRKKGNSADQGVFEYTGRYMISLDPSNQESGLNALRSSAGVAAVERVRGADFMNVAELLERPDVSVFFEDLAVAVVEVRPEQRHALVTAAEAEPSIIAAEPERVVYAMTSAGPTQARTEFYPAYRSDEDVVAGQTRAETAMAQGPAWDEQSFTWGLQAIRATESGLTGRGVRVAVLDTGVDTDHPDLVGCIEEKMSFVAGEAVEDGAGHGTHCIGIVAGPARPQQGPRYGVACDAQILAAKVLSNAGSGFDGQILAGIAWAIARGARVISMSLGAPVQQGEPFPQTYEILAQRALERGAVIVAAAGDDSQRPLSIKPVSRPANCPSILAVAALDKSLAPSFFSNGGINDQGGEVNIAAPGRDVHSAAPDGGYQTMNGTSMATPHVAGVLALLAEAHPDASAADLVAGLKAGAFPLTQPTRDIGAGLLRAP
;
A
#
# COMPACT_ATOMS: atom_id res chain seq x y z
N MET A 1 17.02 -42.34 -25.86
CA MET A 1 15.56 -42.29 -25.98
C MET A 1 15.04 -41.92 -24.60
N ASP A 2 14.52 -40.72 -24.37
CA ASP A 2 14.30 -39.62 -25.30
C ASP A 2 14.43 -38.27 -24.57
N LYS A 3 14.98 -37.30 -25.30
CA LYS A 3 15.16 -35.90 -24.93
C LYS A 3 13.92 -35.16 -25.44
N GLN A 4 13.15 -34.47 -24.59
CA GLN A 4 12.37 -33.27 -24.98
C GLN A 4 11.56 -32.73 -23.78
N GLU A 5 12.04 -31.63 -23.19
CA GLU A 5 11.22 -30.50 -22.69
C GLU A 5 12.14 -29.42 -22.07
N ALA A 6 13.10 -28.97 -22.88
CA ALA A 6 13.86 -27.76 -22.63
C ALA A 6 13.98 -27.01 -23.95
N TYR A 7 13.83 -25.68 -23.88
CA TYR A 7 13.93 -24.69 -24.96
C TYR A 7 12.65 -24.37 -25.76
N SER A 8 11.98 -23.30 -25.33
CA SER A 8 11.50 -22.26 -26.26
C SER A 8 11.13 -21.00 -25.47
N PHE A 9 12.11 -20.14 -25.16
CA PHE A 9 11.81 -18.74 -24.80
C PHE A 9 12.94 -17.84 -25.26
N PHE A 10 12.91 -17.44 -26.54
CA PHE A 10 13.51 -16.18 -26.98
C PHE A 10 12.83 -15.66 -28.25
N GLY A 11 12.35 -14.41 -28.17
CA GLY A 11 12.20 -13.52 -29.30
C GLY A 11 10.77 -13.22 -29.76
N ARG A 12 10.18 -12.13 -29.25
CA ARG A 12 9.51 -11.09 -30.08
C ARG A 12 9.08 -9.86 -29.28
N ARG A 13 9.72 -8.73 -29.64
CA ARG A 13 9.24 -7.34 -29.74
C ARG A 13 8.20 -6.83 -28.72
N ARG A 14 8.65 -5.82 -27.95
CA ARG A 14 7.85 -4.78 -27.28
C ARG A 14 6.59 -4.41 -28.08
N LYS A 15 5.42 -4.74 -27.53
CA LYS A 15 4.14 -4.09 -27.84
C LYS A 15 3.49 -3.71 -26.51
N LYS A 16 2.95 -2.49 -26.46
CA LYS A 16 2.22 -1.91 -25.33
C LYS A 16 1.16 -2.91 -24.83
N GLY A 17 1.27 -3.30 -23.56
CA GLY A 17 0.35 -4.23 -22.90
C GLY A 17 -0.97 -3.54 -22.58
N ASN A 18 -2.04 -4.10 -23.15
CA ASN A 18 -3.42 -3.81 -22.81
C ASN A 18 -3.77 -4.69 -21.60
N SER A 19 -4.47 -4.13 -20.61
CA SER A 19 -4.86 -4.76 -19.35
C SER A 19 -5.83 -5.93 -19.54
N ALA A 20 -5.32 -7.18 -19.65
CA ALA A 20 -6.11 -8.42 -19.50
C ALA A 20 -5.25 -9.71 -19.60
N ASP A 21 -4.03 -9.77 -19.04
CA ASP A 21 -3.28 -11.03 -18.99
C ASP A 21 -3.18 -11.55 -17.55
N GLN A 22 -3.46 -12.85 -17.39
CA GLN A 22 -3.60 -13.51 -16.10
C GLN A 22 -2.25 -13.64 -15.38
N GLY A 23 -2.15 -13.09 -14.17
CA GLY A 23 -1.42 -13.68 -13.04
C GLY A 23 0.00 -14.19 -13.26
N VAL A 24 0.81 -13.55 -14.10
CA VAL A 24 2.25 -13.85 -14.13
C VAL A 24 2.89 -13.13 -12.95
N PHE A 25 3.30 -13.90 -11.95
CA PHE A 25 4.15 -13.37 -10.88
C PHE A 25 5.48 -12.91 -11.47
N GLU A 26 5.83 -11.65 -11.28
CA GLU A 26 7.11 -11.11 -11.71
C GLU A 26 8.10 -11.13 -10.55
N TYR A 27 9.21 -11.84 -10.74
CA TYR A 27 10.30 -11.96 -9.79
C TYR A 27 11.56 -11.35 -10.39
N THR A 28 12.39 -10.74 -9.55
CA THR A 28 13.65 -10.12 -9.98
C THR A 28 14.77 -11.14 -10.15
N GLY A 29 14.64 -12.31 -9.51
CA GLY A 29 15.70 -13.31 -9.38
C GLY A 29 16.53 -13.19 -8.09
N ARG A 30 16.33 -12.13 -7.30
CA ARG A 30 16.89 -11.97 -5.95
C ARG A 30 15.97 -12.62 -4.90
N TYR A 31 16.49 -12.73 -3.68
CA TYR A 31 15.76 -13.22 -2.52
C TYR A 31 15.83 -12.21 -1.38
N MET A 32 14.75 -12.11 -0.62
CA MET A 32 14.74 -11.47 0.68
C MET A 32 14.96 -12.52 1.76
N ILE A 33 15.92 -12.27 2.65
CA ILE A 33 16.30 -13.17 3.74
C ILE A 33 16.11 -12.46 5.07
N SER A 34 15.22 -12.97 5.92
CA SER A 34 15.06 -12.49 7.29
C SER A 34 16.00 -13.24 8.22
N LEU A 35 16.78 -12.49 9.00
CA LEU A 35 17.69 -13.05 9.99
C LEU A 35 17.17 -12.82 11.41
N ASP A 36 17.60 -13.67 12.35
CA ASP A 36 17.45 -13.45 13.78
C ASP A 36 18.23 -12.19 14.20
N PRO A 37 17.56 -11.15 14.75
CA PRO A 37 18.23 -9.92 15.18
C PRO A 37 19.29 -10.16 16.24
N SER A 38 19.17 -11.22 17.04
CA SER A 38 20.11 -11.58 18.11
C SER A 38 21.34 -12.35 17.61
N ASN A 39 21.28 -12.90 16.39
CA ASN A 39 22.33 -13.77 15.84
C ASN A 39 22.57 -13.57 14.33
N GLN A 40 22.57 -12.31 13.90
CA GLN A 40 22.65 -11.94 12.48
C GLN A 40 23.94 -12.46 11.80
N GLU A 41 25.08 -12.46 12.51
CA GLU A 41 26.36 -12.92 11.97
C GLU A 41 26.37 -14.42 11.64
N SER A 42 25.67 -15.25 12.43
CA SER A 42 25.55 -16.69 12.13
C SER A 42 24.83 -16.89 10.80
N GLY A 43 23.74 -16.17 10.60
CA GLY A 43 22.94 -16.26 9.37
C GLY A 43 23.72 -15.76 8.16
N LEU A 44 24.39 -14.61 8.28
CA LEU A 44 25.26 -14.09 7.22
C LEU A 44 26.42 -15.03 6.89
N ASN A 45 27.01 -15.69 7.89
CA ASN A 45 28.06 -16.67 7.68
C ASN A 45 27.51 -17.92 6.96
N ALA A 46 26.35 -18.43 7.35
CA ALA A 46 25.71 -19.56 6.68
C ALA A 46 25.36 -19.26 5.22
N LEU A 47 24.86 -18.05 4.92
CA LEU A 47 24.63 -17.61 3.54
C LEU A 47 25.92 -17.64 2.71
N ARG A 48 27.05 -17.20 3.28
CA ARG A 48 28.35 -17.22 2.61
C ARG A 48 28.92 -18.63 2.46
N SER A 49 28.95 -19.40 3.54
CA SER A 49 29.64 -20.71 3.58
C SER A 49 28.84 -21.83 2.94
N SER A 50 27.51 -21.79 3.10
CA SER A 50 26.63 -22.90 2.74
C SER A 50 25.86 -22.63 1.45
N ALA A 51 25.42 -21.38 1.22
CA ALA A 51 24.70 -21.00 0.01
C ALA A 51 25.60 -20.35 -1.06
N GLY A 52 26.86 -20.04 -0.72
CA GLY A 52 27.81 -19.40 -1.63
C GLY A 52 27.42 -17.95 -2.01
N VAL A 53 26.56 -17.31 -1.22
CA VAL A 53 26.13 -15.93 -1.45
C VAL A 53 27.29 -14.99 -1.14
N ALA A 54 27.52 -14.01 -2.01
CA ALA A 54 28.63 -13.07 -1.90
C ALA A 54 28.56 -12.21 -0.60
N ALA A 55 29.61 -11.45 -0.35
CA ALA A 55 29.61 -10.50 0.76
C ALA A 55 28.44 -9.51 0.62
N VAL A 56 27.80 -9.20 1.76
CA VAL A 56 26.72 -8.23 1.85
C VAL A 56 27.28 -6.85 2.18
N GLU A 57 26.81 -5.83 1.47
CA GLU A 57 26.99 -4.43 1.82
C GLU A 57 26.00 -4.06 2.93
N ARG A 58 26.49 -3.46 4.01
CA ARG A 58 25.66 -3.19 5.20
C ARG A 58 25.11 -1.77 5.16
N VAL A 59 23.79 -1.65 5.33
CA VAL A 59 23.08 -0.39 5.51
C VAL A 59 22.72 -0.27 6.99
N ARG A 60 23.18 0.82 7.62
CA ARG A 60 23.04 1.06 9.05
C ARG A 60 22.58 2.51 9.31
N GLY A 61 21.69 2.68 10.28
CA GLY A 61 21.34 4.01 10.79
C GLY A 61 20.71 4.90 9.72
N ALA A 62 21.28 6.09 9.50
CA ALA A 62 20.72 7.12 8.61
C ALA A 62 21.37 7.19 7.22
N ASP A 63 22.32 6.30 6.89
CA ASP A 63 23.03 6.34 5.62
C ASP A 63 22.29 5.57 4.53
N PHE A 64 21.44 6.29 3.80
CA PHE A 64 20.61 5.74 2.72
C PHE A 64 20.98 6.28 1.33
N MET A 65 21.97 7.17 1.24
CA MET A 65 22.23 8.00 0.04
C MET A 65 22.53 7.19 -1.23
N ASN A 66 23.08 5.98 -1.10
CA ASN A 66 23.44 5.13 -2.24
C ASN A 66 22.70 3.79 -2.25
N VAL A 67 21.68 3.59 -1.41
CA VAL A 67 21.00 2.30 -1.28
C VAL A 67 20.30 1.89 -2.57
N ALA A 68 19.70 2.85 -3.29
CA ALA A 68 19.08 2.62 -4.59
C ALA A 68 20.08 2.00 -5.59
N GLU A 69 21.28 2.58 -5.67
CA GLU A 69 22.34 2.15 -6.57
C GLU A 69 22.93 0.81 -6.13
N LEU A 70 23.11 0.59 -4.82
CA LEU A 70 23.57 -0.68 -4.27
C LEU A 70 22.63 -1.84 -4.58
N LEU A 71 21.32 -1.61 -4.48
CA LEU A 71 20.32 -2.64 -4.80
C LEU A 71 20.36 -3.04 -6.27
N GLU A 72 20.63 -2.12 -7.20
CA GLU A 72 20.68 -2.42 -8.63
C GLU A 72 22.04 -2.90 -9.14
N ARG A 73 23.10 -2.81 -8.32
CA ARG A 73 24.43 -3.28 -8.70
C ARG A 73 24.44 -4.82 -8.83
N PRO A 74 24.84 -5.36 -10.00
CA PRO A 74 24.98 -6.81 -10.16
C PRO A 74 25.99 -7.39 -9.16
N ASP A 75 25.72 -8.61 -8.71
CA ASP A 75 26.52 -9.37 -7.74
C ASP A 75 26.67 -8.68 -6.37
N VAL A 76 25.89 -7.63 -6.08
CA VAL A 76 25.87 -6.96 -4.77
C VAL A 76 24.63 -7.39 -4.01
N SER A 77 24.86 -7.91 -2.79
CA SER A 77 23.78 -8.17 -1.84
C SER A 77 23.78 -7.07 -0.78
N VAL A 78 22.60 -6.65 -0.34
CA VAL A 78 22.43 -5.54 0.61
C VAL A 78 21.83 -6.07 1.90
N PHE A 79 22.37 -5.68 3.06
CA PHE A 79 21.88 -6.08 4.37
C PHE A 79 21.45 -4.85 5.18
N PHE A 80 20.17 -4.77 5.50
CA PHE A 80 19.58 -3.76 6.37
C PHE A 80 19.71 -4.23 7.82
N GLU A 81 20.75 -3.77 8.51
CA GLU A 81 21.13 -4.30 9.83
C GLU A 81 20.07 -4.03 10.89
N ASP A 82 19.49 -2.82 10.88
CA ASP A 82 18.44 -2.43 11.83
C ASP A 82 17.17 -3.26 11.64
N LEU A 83 16.90 -3.68 10.40
CA LEU A 83 15.77 -4.54 10.09
C LEU A 83 16.10 -6.01 10.15
N ALA A 84 17.37 -6.42 10.27
CA ALA A 84 17.84 -7.79 10.11
C ALA A 84 17.25 -8.50 8.87
N VAL A 85 17.27 -7.81 7.72
CA VAL A 85 16.82 -8.36 6.43
C VAL A 85 17.90 -8.13 5.37
N ALA A 86 18.22 -9.16 4.61
CA ALA A 86 19.12 -9.09 3.46
C ALA A 86 18.36 -9.23 2.14
N VAL A 87 18.72 -8.43 1.14
CA VAL A 87 18.34 -8.63 -0.25
C VAL A 87 19.55 -9.22 -0.96
N VAL A 88 19.45 -10.46 -1.38
CA VAL A 88 20.58 -11.25 -1.91
C VAL A 88 20.32 -11.69 -3.33
N GLU A 89 21.34 -11.56 -4.19
CA GLU A 89 21.30 -12.15 -5.52
C GLU A 89 21.63 -13.65 -5.42
N VAL A 90 20.77 -14.50 -5.98
CA VAL A 90 20.90 -15.95 -5.90
C VAL A 90 20.88 -16.53 -7.30
N ARG A 91 22.04 -17.00 -7.76
CA ARG A 91 22.17 -17.64 -9.06
C ARG A 91 21.36 -18.94 -9.10
N PRO A 92 20.85 -19.39 -10.26
CA PRO A 92 20.04 -20.60 -10.36
C PRO A 92 20.64 -21.83 -9.68
N GLU A 93 21.95 -22.01 -9.78
CA GLU A 93 22.71 -23.10 -9.16
C GLU A 93 22.82 -23.00 -7.62
N GLN A 94 22.64 -21.82 -7.05
CA GLN A 94 22.73 -21.56 -5.61
C GLN A 94 21.40 -21.76 -4.88
N ARG A 95 20.27 -21.80 -5.60
CA ARG A 95 18.92 -21.85 -5.00
C ARG A 95 18.71 -23.04 -4.07
N HIS A 96 19.17 -24.23 -4.48
CA HIS A 96 19.05 -25.42 -3.64
C HIS A 96 19.87 -25.29 -2.36
N ALA A 97 21.10 -24.75 -2.49
CA ALA A 97 21.99 -24.53 -1.35
C ALA A 97 21.43 -23.49 -0.38
N LEU A 98 20.75 -22.44 -0.88
CA LEU A 98 20.05 -21.46 -0.04
C LEU A 98 18.93 -22.11 0.79
N VAL A 99 18.09 -22.93 0.16
CA VAL A 99 16.99 -23.61 0.87
C VAL A 99 17.54 -24.54 1.94
N THR A 100 18.56 -25.35 1.62
CA THR A 100 19.22 -26.22 2.61
C THR A 100 19.88 -25.42 3.74
N ALA A 101 20.50 -24.28 3.43
CA ALA A 101 21.07 -23.41 4.46
C ALA A 101 19.98 -22.84 5.38
N ALA A 102 18.86 -22.38 4.84
CA ALA A 102 17.73 -21.86 5.62
C ALA A 102 17.09 -22.94 6.52
N GLU A 103 17.04 -24.19 6.07
CA GLU A 103 16.55 -25.31 6.90
C GLU A 103 17.52 -25.71 8.02
N ALA A 104 18.83 -25.56 7.78
CA ALA A 104 19.87 -26.01 8.71
C ALA A 104 20.33 -24.92 9.70
N GLU A 105 20.19 -23.64 9.37
CA GLU A 105 20.65 -22.51 10.17
C GLU A 105 19.46 -21.77 10.82
N PRO A 106 19.22 -21.94 12.13
CA PRO A 106 18.09 -21.33 12.82
C PRO A 106 18.07 -19.79 12.80
N SER A 107 19.23 -19.15 12.59
CA SER A 107 19.31 -17.70 12.47
C SER A 107 18.82 -17.17 11.11
N ILE A 108 18.54 -18.04 10.13
CA ILE A 108 17.79 -17.71 8.91
C ILE A 108 16.32 -18.03 9.17
N ILE A 109 15.51 -17.00 9.43
CA ILE A 109 14.10 -17.17 9.80
C ILE A 109 13.23 -17.40 8.58
N ALA A 110 13.50 -16.67 7.49
CA ALA A 110 12.75 -16.77 6.24
C ALA A 110 13.64 -16.45 5.05
N ALA A 111 13.38 -17.10 3.91
CA ALA A 111 14.05 -16.84 2.64
C ALA A 111 13.02 -16.93 1.51
N GLU A 112 12.73 -15.79 0.88
CA GLU A 112 11.62 -15.68 -0.07
C GLU A 112 12.06 -14.99 -1.36
N PRO A 113 11.61 -15.44 -2.55
CA PRO A 113 11.90 -14.74 -3.79
C PRO A 113 11.35 -13.31 -3.78
N GLU A 114 12.16 -12.37 -4.21
CA GLU A 114 11.79 -10.96 -4.33
C GLU A 114 10.86 -10.74 -5.53
N ARG A 115 9.75 -10.02 -5.30
CA ARG A 115 8.74 -9.72 -6.31
C ARG A 115 8.79 -8.28 -6.78
N VAL A 116 8.29 -8.07 -8.00
CA VAL A 116 7.93 -6.77 -8.53
C VAL A 116 6.58 -6.34 -7.94
N VAL A 117 6.52 -5.09 -7.51
CA VAL A 117 5.33 -4.43 -6.96
C VAL A 117 4.90 -3.28 -7.86
N TYR A 118 3.63 -2.90 -7.75
CA TYR A 118 3.02 -1.89 -8.58
C TYR A 118 2.20 -0.90 -7.76
N ALA A 119 2.13 0.36 -8.20
CA ALA A 119 1.13 1.30 -7.76
C ALA A 119 -0.26 0.74 -8.11
N MET A 120 -1.16 0.65 -7.13
CA MET A 120 -2.48 0.09 -7.34
C MET A 120 -3.44 1.19 -7.80
N THR A 121 -3.93 1.13 -9.02
CA THR A 121 -4.99 2.02 -9.48
C THR A 121 -5.97 1.24 -10.32
N SER A 122 -7.26 1.55 -10.14
CA SER A 122 -8.31 0.98 -10.99
C SER A 122 -8.71 2.00 -12.05
N ALA A 123 -8.51 1.65 -13.32
CA ALA A 123 -9.12 2.35 -14.44
C ALA A 123 -10.61 1.95 -14.53
N GLY A 124 -11.45 2.51 -13.65
CA GLY A 124 -12.90 2.34 -13.70
C GLY A 124 -13.55 3.29 -14.71
N PRO A 125 -14.69 2.93 -15.33
CA PRO A 125 -15.48 3.90 -16.09
C PRO A 125 -15.94 5.01 -15.14
N THR A 126 -15.49 6.25 -15.40
CA THR A 126 -16.13 7.45 -14.85
C THR A 126 -17.62 7.34 -15.15
N GLN A 127 -18.45 7.43 -14.11
CA GLN A 127 -19.89 7.25 -14.22
C GLN A 127 -20.45 8.24 -15.26
N ALA A 128 -20.72 7.76 -16.48
CA ALA A 128 -21.57 8.48 -17.40
C ALA A 128 -22.96 8.55 -16.76
N ARG A 129 -23.59 9.74 -16.78
CA ARG A 129 -24.96 9.93 -16.30
C ARG A 129 -25.83 8.81 -16.88
N THR A 130 -26.46 8.07 -15.99
CA THR A 130 -27.23 6.84 -16.24
C THR A 130 -28.13 7.01 -17.47
N GLU A 131 -27.78 6.38 -18.59
CA GLU A 131 -28.76 6.13 -19.65
C GLU A 131 -29.64 4.96 -19.20
N PHE A 132 -30.88 5.34 -18.98
CA PHE A 132 -32.04 4.52 -18.67
C PHE A 132 -32.13 3.35 -19.67
N TYR A 133 -32.05 2.10 -19.20
CA TYR A 133 -32.50 0.95 -19.98
C TYR A 133 -33.96 0.66 -19.63
N PRO A 134 -34.94 0.94 -20.52
CA PRO A 134 -36.32 0.57 -20.27
C PRO A 134 -36.57 -0.83 -20.82
N ALA A 135 -36.83 -1.79 -19.95
CA ALA A 135 -37.57 -2.98 -20.33
C ALA A 135 -38.28 -3.53 -19.10
N TYR A 136 -39.53 -3.13 -18.89
CA TYR A 136 -40.67 -4.01 -18.61
C TYR A 136 -41.94 -3.14 -18.60
N ARG A 137 -42.78 -3.31 -19.65
CA ARG A 137 -44.23 -3.13 -19.57
C ARG A 137 -44.76 -4.21 -18.61
N SER A 138 -45.84 -4.07 -17.86
CA SER A 138 -46.86 -3.05 -17.62
C SER A 138 -47.43 -3.42 -16.24
N ASP A 139 -47.87 -2.43 -15.48
CA ASP A 139 -49.16 -2.45 -14.78
C ASP A 139 -49.20 -1.16 -13.94
N GLU A 140 -49.89 -0.19 -14.52
CA GLU A 140 -50.29 1.04 -13.85
C GLU A 140 -51.23 0.67 -12.69
N ASP A 141 -51.09 1.39 -11.56
CA ASP A 141 -51.99 1.42 -10.38
C ASP A 141 -51.60 0.69 -9.08
N VAL A 142 -50.35 0.24 -8.86
CA VAL A 142 -49.92 -0.18 -7.51
C VAL A 142 -48.48 0.22 -7.15
N VAL A 143 -48.11 1.51 -7.11
CA VAL A 143 -47.03 1.99 -6.19
C VAL A 143 -47.16 3.51 -5.96
N ALA A 144 -48.08 3.93 -5.11
CA ALA A 144 -48.03 5.26 -4.48
C ALA A 144 -47.80 5.03 -2.97
N GLY A 145 -46.55 4.79 -2.59
CA GLY A 145 -46.23 4.51 -1.19
C GLY A 145 -44.90 3.80 -0.90
N GLN A 146 -44.04 3.54 -1.90
CA GLN A 146 -42.66 3.16 -1.62
C GLN A 146 -41.87 4.41 -1.24
N THR A 147 -41.29 4.32 -0.06
CA THR A 147 -40.90 5.47 0.75
C THR A 147 -39.63 6.10 0.19
N ARG A 148 -39.54 7.42 0.31
CA ARG A 148 -38.32 8.23 0.07
C ARG A 148 -37.09 7.65 0.80
N ALA A 149 -37.31 6.87 1.86
CA ALA A 149 -36.30 6.12 2.60
C ALA A 149 -35.74 4.92 1.82
N GLU A 150 -36.54 4.15 1.08
CA GLU A 150 -36.05 3.04 0.24
C GLU A 150 -35.22 3.57 -0.93
N THR A 151 -35.62 4.70 -1.53
CA THR A 151 -34.85 5.38 -2.57
C THR A 151 -33.56 6.00 -2.02
N ALA A 152 -33.58 6.57 -0.81
CA ALA A 152 -32.39 7.08 -0.13
C ALA A 152 -31.44 5.96 0.31
N MET A 153 -31.96 4.80 0.75
CA MET A 153 -31.19 3.61 1.05
C MET A 153 -30.54 3.00 -0.20
N ALA A 154 -31.18 3.13 -1.36
CA ALA A 154 -30.63 2.67 -2.64
C ALA A 154 -29.59 3.64 -3.25
N GLN A 155 -29.62 4.92 -2.87
CA GLN A 155 -28.73 5.96 -3.43
C GLN A 155 -27.55 6.33 -2.51
N GLY A 156 -27.53 5.86 -1.25
CA GLY A 156 -26.51 6.19 -0.27
C GLY A 156 -26.64 7.61 0.30
N PRO A 157 -25.71 8.03 1.17
CA PRO A 157 -25.70 9.40 1.70
C PRO A 157 -25.47 10.44 0.59
N ALA A 158 -26.09 11.61 0.72
CA ALA A 158 -25.77 12.75 -0.13
C ALA A 158 -24.56 13.51 0.45
N TRP A 159 -23.57 13.78 -0.40
CA TRP A 159 -22.32 14.48 -0.03
C TRP A 159 -22.29 15.88 -0.65
N ASP A 160 -22.03 16.91 0.15
CA ASP A 160 -21.83 18.28 -0.35
C ASP A 160 -20.35 18.56 -0.55
N GLU A 161 -19.86 18.39 -1.78
CA GLU A 161 -18.44 18.50 -2.10
C GLU A 161 -17.98 19.92 -2.46
N GLN A 162 -18.76 20.96 -2.12
CA GLN A 162 -18.34 22.35 -2.35
C GLN A 162 -17.17 22.75 -1.44
N SER A 163 -17.17 22.30 -0.18
CA SER A 163 -16.17 22.70 0.83
C SER A 163 -15.22 21.58 1.22
N PHE A 164 -15.68 20.32 1.23
CA PHE A 164 -14.92 19.15 1.66
C PHE A 164 -15.18 18.00 0.71
N THR A 165 -14.19 17.19 0.38
CA THR A 165 -14.44 15.96 -0.38
C THR A 165 -15.37 15.01 0.38
N TRP A 166 -16.09 14.15 -0.33
CA TRP A 166 -16.98 13.18 0.28
C TRP A 166 -16.24 12.27 1.26
N GLY A 167 -14.97 11.95 0.97
CA GLY A 167 -14.14 11.09 1.80
C GLY A 167 -13.93 11.69 3.20
N LEU A 168 -13.59 12.98 3.29
CA LEU A 168 -13.44 13.67 4.57
C LEU A 168 -14.75 13.70 5.37
N GLN A 169 -15.88 13.90 4.68
CA GLN A 169 -17.22 13.87 5.30
C GLN A 169 -17.56 12.46 5.80
N ALA A 170 -17.33 11.43 5.00
CA ALA A 170 -17.62 10.05 5.34
C ALA A 170 -16.84 9.58 6.56
N ILE A 171 -15.56 9.93 6.66
CA ILE A 171 -14.73 9.57 7.82
C ILE A 171 -14.85 10.56 8.97
N ARG A 172 -15.65 11.63 8.84
CA ARG A 172 -15.81 12.73 9.83
C ARG A 172 -14.52 13.47 10.17
N ALA A 173 -13.53 13.47 9.26
CA ALA A 173 -12.32 14.28 9.42
C ALA A 173 -12.64 15.79 9.46
N THR A 174 -13.78 16.22 8.90
CA THR A 174 -14.26 17.60 8.96
C THR A 174 -14.68 18.04 10.36
N GLU A 175 -14.94 17.09 11.26
CA GLU A 175 -15.42 17.35 12.62
C GLU A 175 -14.30 17.22 13.67
N SER A 176 -13.14 16.68 13.28
CA SER A 176 -11.99 16.55 14.17
C SER A 176 -11.34 17.91 14.42
N GLY A 177 -11.01 18.18 15.68
CA GLY A 177 -10.19 19.34 16.08
C GLY A 177 -8.69 19.12 15.89
N LEU A 178 -8.29 17.90 15.52
CA LEU A 178 -6.91 17.48 15.35
C LEU A 178 -6.46 17.70 13.92
N THR A 179 -5.14 17.81 13.72
CA THR A 179 -4.53 18.19 12.45
C THR A 179 -3.38 17.29 12.02
N GLY A 180 -2.96 16.34 12.86
CA GLY A 180 -1.76 15.51 12.69
C GLY A 180 -0.49 16.20 13.15
N ARG A 181 -0.60 17.31 13.91
CA ARG A 181 0.54 18.16 14.26
C ARG A 181 1.59 17.37 15.04
N GLY A 182 2.85 17.50 14.61
CA GLY A 182 3.98 16.85 15.28
C GLY A 182 4.06 15.33 15.03
N VAL A 183 3.24 14.81 14.10
CA VAL A 183 3.28 13.41 13.70
C VAL A 183 3.91 13.29 12.32
N ARG A 184 4.91 12.41 12.22
CA ARG A 184 5.55 12.04 10.96
C ARG A 184 4.81 10.89 10.29
N VAL A 185 4.45 11.07 9.03
CA VAL A 185 3.86 10.06 8.17
C VAL A 185 4.76 9.85 6.96
N ALA A 186 5.26 8.63 6.79
CA ALA A 186 5.97 8.26 5.58
C ALA A 186 5.01 7.76 4.51
N VAL A 187 5.15 8.27 3.29
CA VAL A 187 4.40 7.79 2.12
C VAL A 187 5.40 7.19 1.15
N LEU A 188 5.31 5.87 0.98
CA LEU A 188 6.18 5.08 0.10
C LEU A 188 5.44 4.81 -1.21
N ASP A 189 5.80 5.55 -2.26
CA ASP A 189 5.04 5.59 -3.50
C ASP A 189 5.92 5.96 -4.72
N THR A 190 5.35 6.57 -5.77
CA THR A 190 6.02 7.01 -7.01
C THR A 190 6.77 8.32 -6.88
N GLY A 191 6.85 8.90 -5.68
CA GLY A 191 7.49 10.18 -5.41
C GLY A 191 6.48 11.25 -5.01
N VAL A 192 6.88 12.51 -5.15
CA VAL A 192 5.98 13.66 -4.92
C VAL A 192 6.30 14.78 -5.91
N ASP A 193 5.28 15.52 -6.37
CA ASP A 193 5.48 16.84 -6.97
C ASP A 193 6.01 17.80 -5.90
N THR A 194 7.32 18.07 -5.95
CA THR A 194 7.98 18.81 -4.87
C THR A 194 7.75 20.32 -4.91
N ASP A 195 7.21 20.81 -6.02
CA ASP A 195 6.87 22.22 -6.24
C ASP A 195 5.35 22.47 -6.15
N HIS A 196 4.55 21.42 -5.89
CA HIS A 196 3.10 21.55 -5.74
C HIS A 196 2.76 22.54 -4.61
N PRO A 197 1.97 23.60 -4.88
CA PRO A 197 1.74 24.68 -3.93
C PRO A 197 1.02 24.23 -2.66
N ASP A 198 0.19 23.19 -2.75
CA ASP A 198 -0.48 22.60 -1.58
C ASP A 198 0.41 21.64 -0.77
N LEU A 199 1.49 21.09 -1.33
CA LEU A 199 2.28 20.03 -0.67
C LEU A 199 3.64 20.52 -0.18
N VAL A 200 4.23 21.54 -0.81
CA VAL A 200 5.56 22.06 -0.46
C VAL A 200 5.73 22.38 1.03
N GLY A 201 4.65 22.78 1.71
CA GLY A 201 4.66 23.11 3.13
C GLY A 201 4.62 21.91 4.10
N CYS A 202 4.19 20.72 3.66
CA CYS A 202 4.07 19.55 4.52
C CYS A 202 5.21 18.53 4.35
N ILE A 203 6.00 18.61 3.28
CA ILE A 203 7.16 17.72 3.07
C ILE A 203 8.30 18.10 4.03
N GLU A 204 8.59 17.23 5.00
CA GLU A 204 9.72 17.40 5.94
C GLU A 204 11.02 16.84 5.35
N GLU A 205 10.99 15.59 4.87
CA GLU A 205 12.11 14.96 4.17
C GLU A 205 11.62 14.17 2.96
N LYS A 206 12.50 14.02 1.97
CA LYS A 206 12.20 13.30 0.72
C LYS A 206 13.41 12.52 0.23
N MET A 207 13.20 11.29 -0.24
CA MET A 207 14.28 10.43 -0.73
C MET A 207 13.79 9.50 -1.84
N SER A 208 14.66 9.21 -2.81
CA SER A 208 14.41 8.21 -3.84
C SER A 208 15.23 6.95 -3.57
N PHE A 209 14.55 5.81 -3.64
CA PHE A 209 15.14 4.48 -3.60
C PHE A 209 15.14 3.82 -4.99
N VAL A 210 14.73 4.55 -6.03
CA VAL A 210 14.74 4.10 -7.42
C VAL A 210 16.00 4.63 -8.09
N ALA A 211 16.87 3.74 -8.57
CA ALA A 211 18.16 4.17 -9.11
C ALA A 211 17.98 5.00 -10.39
N GLY A 212 18.72 6.10 -10.48
CA GLY A 212 18.65 7.02 -11.63
C GLY A 212 17.39 7.89 -11.68
N GLU A 213 16.47 7.78 -10.72
CA GLU A 213 15.28 8.63 -10.64
C GLU A 213 15.34 9.54 -9.41
N ALA A 214 15.10 10.84 -9.62
CA ALA A 214 14.86 11.78 -8.54
C ALA A 214 13.52 11.48 -7.85
N VAL A 215 13.31 12.07 -6.67
CA VAL A 215 12.08 11.90 -5.88
C VAL A 215 10.83 12.51 -6.53
N GLU A 216 11.02 13.28 -7.60
CA GLU A 216 9.94 13.90 -8.36
C GLU A 216 8.95 12.86 -8.91
N ASP A 217 7.66 13.15 -8.82
CA ASP A 217 6.61 12.20 -9.20
C ASP A 217 6.29 12.25 -10.69
N GLY A 218 6.95 11.40 -11.47
CA GLY A 218 6.64 11.26 -12.89
C GLY A 218 5.34 10.48 -13.19
N ALA A 219 4.73 9.82 -12.19
CA ALA A 219 3.51 9.02 -12.38
C ALA A 219 2.24 9.72 -11.88
N GLY A 220 2.37 10.59 -10.87
CA GLY A 220 1.29 11.35 -10.23
C GLY A 220 0.59 10.65 -9.07
N HIS A 221 0.87 9.36 -8.86
CA HIS A 221 0.20 8.55 -7.85
C HIS A 221 0.61 8.91 -6.41
N GLY A 222 1.91 9.10 -6.18
CA GLY A 222 2.45 9.48 -4.87
C GLY A 222 2.04 10.88 -4.45
N THR A 223 2.01 11.83 -5.38
CA THR A 223 1.47 13.19 -5.18
C THR A 223 0.02 13.15 -4.72
N HIS A 224 -0.79 12.31 -5.37
CA HIS A 224 -2.19 12.10 -5.01
C HIS A 224 -2.35 11.52 -3.60
N CYS A 225 -1.58 10.47 -3.28
CA CYS A 225 -1.60 9.83 -1.97
C CYS A 225 -1.15 10.77 -0.84
N ILE A 226 -0.05 11.50 -1.02
CA ILE A 226 0.44 12.51 -0.07
C ILE A 226 -0.61 13.60 0.16
N GLY A 227 -1.26 14.05 -0.91
CA GLY A 227 -2.35 15.00 -0.82
C GLY A 227 -3.53 14.52 0.03
N ILE A 228 -3.90 13.25 -0.05
CA ILE A 228 -4.97 12.69 0.79
C ILE A 228 -4.56 12.71 2.27
N VAL A 229 -3.29 12.39 2.57
CA VAL A 229 -2.77 12.43 3.95
C VAL A 229 -2.76 13.86 4.47
N ALA A 230 -2.04 14.77 3.82
CA ALA A 230 -1.63 16.06 4.37
C ALA A 230 -1.88 17.26 3.45
N GLY A 231 -2.83 17.15 2.51
CA GLY A 231 -3.33 18.31 1.78
C GLY A 231 -3.82 19.42 2.75
N PRO A 232 -3.64 20.69 2.41
CA PRO A 232 -3.83 21.80 3.33
C PRO A 232 -5.32 21.96 3.67
N ALA A 233 -5.59 22.56 4.83
CA ALA A 233 -6.96 22.85 5.26
C ALA A 233 -7.68 23.85 4.32
N ARG A 234 -6.91 24.62 3.53
CA ARG A 234 -7.37 25.57 2.52
C ARG A 234 -6.52 25.40 1.25
N PRO A 235 -6.90 24.48 0.36
CA PRO A 235 -6.17 24.29 -0.89
C PRO A 235 -6.29 25.50 -1.81
N GLN A 236 -5.36 25.63 -2.76
CA GLN A 236 -5.42 26.70 -3.76
C GLN A 236 -6.70 26.62 -4.60
N GLN A 237 -7.17 25.40 -4.89
CA GLN A 237 -8.35 25.15 -5.70
C GLN A 237 -9.16 23.98 -5.14
N GLY A 238 -10.49 24.02 -5.36
CA GLY A 238 -11.37 22.93 -4.99
C GLY A 238 -11.66 22.81 -3.49
N PRO A 239 -12.35 21.73 -3.09
CA PRO A 239 -12.68 21.47 -1.69
C PRO A 239 -11.46 20.98 -0.91
N ARG A 240 -11.47 21.13 0.42
CA ARG A 240 -10.47 20.49 1.29
C ARG A 240 -10.50 18.97 1.10
N TYR A 241 -9.33 18.38 0.93
CA TYR A 241 -9.17 16.94 0.67
C TYR A 241 -8.19 16.23 1.61
N GLY A 242 -7.29 16.96 2.28
CA GLY A 242 -6.34 16.37 3.24
C GLY A 242 -6.95 16.05 4.60
N VAL A 243 -6.60 14.88 5.14
CA VAL A 243 -7.08 14.39 6.45
C VAL A 243 -6.33 15.06 7.61
N ALA A 244 -5.00 14.98 7.60
CA ALA A 244 -4.09 15.44 8.64
C ALA A 244 -3.20 16.58 8.10
N CYS A 245 -3.81 17.76 7.94
CA CYS A 245 -3.24 18.90 7.22
C CYS A 245 -1.91 19.45 7.79
N ASP A 246 -1.60 19.19 9.06
CA ASP A 246 -0.36 19.65 9.71
C ASP A 246 0.58 18.47 10.06
N ALA A 247 0.35 17.29 9.49
CA ALA A 247 1.27 16.16 9.56
C ALA A 247 2.55 16.45 8.75
N GLN A 248 3.67 15.92 9.24
CA GLN A 248 4.97 16.04 8.60
C GLN A 248 5.18 14.85 7.67
N ILE A 249 5.34 15.10 6.37
CA ILE A 249 5.45 14.05 5.37
C ILE A 249 6.90 13.68 5.11
N LEU A 250 7.17 12.38 5.15
CA LEU A 250 8.40 11.76 4.68
C LEU A 250 8.11 11.08 3.34
N ALA A 251 8.45 11.75 2.23
CA ALA A 251 8.14 11.26 0.89
C ALA A 251 9.24 10.30 0.39
N ALA A 252 8.93 9.00 0.31
CA ALA A 252 9.86 7.98 -0.19
C ALA A 252 9.42 7.48 -1.56
N LYS A 253 10.21 7.75 -2.59
CA LYS A 253 10.00 7.16 -3.91
C LYS A 253 10.56 5.74 -3.91
N VAL A 254 9.67 4.76 -3.88
CA VAL A 254 10.01 3.32 -3.97
C VAL A 254 9.45 2.67 -5.24
N LEU A 255 8.64 3.41 -6.00
CA LEU A 255 8.15 3.04 -7.32
C LEU A 255 8.70 4.01 -8.37
N SER A 256 9.12 3.45 -9.50
CA SER A 256 9.59 4.22 -10.65
C SER A 256 8.49 5.10 -11.25
N ASN A 257 8.87 5.98 -12.18
CA ASN A 257 7.93 6.77 -12.97
C ASN A 257 6.99 5.93 -13.85
N ALA A 258 7.29 4.62 -14.02
CA ALA A 258 6.39 3.67 -14.66
C ALA A 258 5.38 3.02 -13.68
N GLY A 259 5.43 3.37 -12.39
CA GLY A 259 4.54 2.83 -11.35
C GLY A 259 4.96 1.45 -10.83
N SER A 260 6.16 0.97 -11.14
CA SER A 260 6.68 -0.33 -10.69
C SER A 260 7.92 -0.19 -9.82
N GLY A 261 8.10 -1.11 -8.87
CA GLY A 261 9.30 -1.23 -8.04
C GLY A 261 9.51 -2.68 -7.61
N PHE A 262 10.44 -2.93 -6.70
CA PHE A 262 10.70 -4.26 -6.15
C PHE A 262 10.87 -4.22 -4.63
N ASP A 263 10.69 -5.37 -3.97
CA ASP A 263 10.64 -5.41 -2.51
C ASP A 263 11.88 -4.77 -1.84
N GLY A 264 13.09 -4.89 -2.42
CA GLY A 264 14.29 -4.24 -1.89
C GLY A 264 14.19 -2.71 -1.79
N GLN A 265 13.53 -2.05 -2.74
CA GLN A 265 13.30 -0.59 -2.70
C GLN A 265 12.29 -0.25 -1.59
N ILE A 266 11.25 -1.07 -1.45
CA ILE A 266 10.24 -0.90 -0.41
C ILE A 266 10.90 -1.08 0.97
N LEU A 267 11.72 -2.12 1.15
CA LEU A 267 12.47 -2.37 2.38
C LEU A 267 13.36 -1.18 2.74
N ALA A 268 14.07 -0.62 1.77
CA ALA A 268 14.89 0.57 1.98
C ALA A 268 14.06 1.77 2.43
N GLY A 269 12.90 1.99 1.79
CA GLY A 269 11.95 3.02 2.19
C GLY A 269 11.39 2.83 3.60
N ILE A 270 11.06 1.59 3.98
CA ILE A 270 10.55 1.25 5.32
C ILE A 270 11.65 1.49 6.36
N ALA A 271 12.87 1.02 6.10
CA ALA A 271 14.03 1.22 6.96
C ALA A 271 14.27 2.71 7.21
N TRP A 272 14.27 3.50 6.13
CA TRP A 272 14.44 4.94 6.20
C TRP A 272 13.32 5.63 6.99
N ALA A 273 12.06 5.29 6.72
CA ALA A 273 10.92 5.85 7.44
C ALA A 273 10.99 5.60 8.95
N ILE A 274 11.34 4.36 9.35
CA ILE A 274 11.53 3.99 10.77
C ILE A 274 12.69 4.79 11.37
N ALA A 275 13.83 4.88 10.67
CA ALA A 275 14.99 5.64 11.13
C ALA A 275 14.71 7.15 11.30
N ARG A 276 13.74 7.69 10.55
CA ARG A 276 13.26 9.08 10.66
C ARG A 276 12.14 9.26 11.69
N GLY A 277 11.74 8.19 12.37
CA GLY A 277 10.72 8.22 13.42
C GLY A 277 9.31 8.41 12.88
N ALA A 278 9.02 7.90 11.67
CA ALA A 278 7.65 7.84 11.17
C ALA A 278 6.77 7.05 12.14
N ARG A 279 5.62 7.63 12.54
CA ARG A 279 4.60 6.91 13.32
C ARG A 279 3.71 6.05 12.43
N VAL A 280 3.59 6.43 11.16
CA VAL A 280 2.76 5.75 10.17
C VAL A 280 3.53 5.65 8.87
N ILE A 281 3.50 4.47 8.25
CA ILE A 281 4.07 4.18 6.94
C ILE A 281 2.91 3.78 6.03
N SER A 282 2.62 4.60 5.02
CA SER A 282 1.54 4.41 4.06
C SER A 282 2.11 3.83 2.76
N MET A 283 1.57 2.69 2.33
CA MET A 283 2.01 1.97 1.12
C MET A 283 0.82 1.69 0.20
N SER A 284 0.66 2.52 -0.81
CA SER A 284 -0.39 2.38 -1.82
C SER A 284 0.11 1.55 -3.02
N LEU A 285 0.62 0.37 -2.71
CA LEU A 285 1.31 -0.52 -3.63
C LEU A 285 1.11 -1.99 -3.28
N GLY A 286 1.45 -2.86 -4.22
CA GLY A 286 1.61 -4.28 -3.92
C GLY A 286 1.66 -5.17 -5.16
N ALA A 287 1.53 -6.47 -4.93
CA ALA A 287 1.54 -7.49 -5.97
C ALA A 287 0.38 -8.49 -5.77
N PRO A 288 -0.19 -9.03 -6.88
CA PRO A 288 -1.26 -10.02 -6.79
C PRO A 288 -0.88 -11.27 -6.00
N VAL A 289 -1.89 -11.87 -5.37
CA VAL A 289 -1.79 -13.08 -4.54
C VAL A 289 -2.80 -14.11 -5.07
N GLN A 290 -2.40 -15.37 -5.16
CA GLN A 290 -3.31 -16.46 -5.50
C GLN A 290 -4.15 -16.89 -4.30
N GLN A 291 -5.35 -17.39 -4.56
CA GLN A 291 -6.18 -17.92 -3.48
C GLN A 291 -5.49 -19.12 -2.82
N GLY A 292 -5.36 -19.09 -1.50
CA GLY A 292 -4.62 -20.10 -0.72
C GLY A 292 -3.11 -19.89 -0.66
N GLU A 293 -2.56 -18.88 -1.34
CA GLU A 293 -1.16 -18.51 -1.20
C GLU A 293 -0.91 -17.84 0.17
N PRO A 294 0.11 -18.29 0.94
CA PRO A 294 0.43 -17.70 2.24
C PRO A 294 0.99 -16.28 2.10
N PHE A 295 0.91 -15.50 3.17
CA PHE A 295 1.56 -14.19 3.22
C PHE A 295 3.09 -14.32 3.32
N PRO A 296 3.85 -13.33 2.81
CA PRO A 296 5.31 -13.36 2.87
C PRO A 296 5.80 -13.19 4.32
N GLN A 297 6.52 -14.20 4.82
CA GLN A 297 7.08 -14.20 6.18
C GLN A 297 8.05 -13.05 6.40
N THR A 298 8.80 -12.65 5.36
CA THR A 298 9.76 -11.55 5.47
C THR A 298 9.09 -10.22 5.77
N TYR A 299 7.94 -9.94 5.13
CA TYR A 299 7.17 -8.73 5.41
C TYR A 299 6.44 -8.80 6.74
N GLU A 300 5.99 -9.98 7.18
CA GLU A 300 5.38 -10.13 8.51
C GLU A 300 6.39 -9.82 9.62
N ILE A 301 7.58 -10.41 9.55
CA ILE A 301 8.66 -10.16 10.50
C ILE A 301 9.05 -8.67 10.49
N LEU A 302 9.14 -8.07 9.30
CA LEU A 302 9.41 -6.65 9.15
C LEU A 302 8.32 -5.78 9.79
N ALA A 303 7.05 -6.10 9.58
CA ALA A 303 5.93 -5.36 10.11
C ALA A 303 5.87 -5.45 11.65
N GLN A 304 6.12 -6.63 12.23
CA GLN A 304 6.27 -6.80 13.67
C GLN A 304 7.39 -5.89 14.23
N ARG A 305 8.55 -5.90 13.56
CA ARG A 305 9.70 -5.05 13.90
C ARG A 305 9.41 -3.54 13.76
N ALA A 306 8.51 -3.15 12.86
CA ALA A 306 8.05 -1.77 12.73
C ALA A 306 7.13 -1.37 13.88
N LEU A 307 6.17 -2.25 14.24
CA LEU A 307 5.27 -2.04 15.38
C LEU A 307 6.03 -1.90 16.70
N GLU A 308 7.03 -2.76 16.94
CA GLU A 308 7.92 -2.70 18.11
C GLU A 308 8.69 -1.38 18.20
N ARG A 309 8.96 -0.74 17.05
CA ARG A 309 9.62 0.58 16.96
C ARG A 309 8.63 1.75 16.92
N GLY A 310 7.34 1.50 17.13
CA GLY A 310 6.31 2.53 17.22
C GLY A 310 5.73 3.00 15.89
N ALA A 311 6.03 2.30 14.79
CA ALA A 311 5.52 2.61 13.45
C ALA A 311 4.41 1.63 13.02
N VAL A 312 3.27 2.16 12.57
CA VAL A 312 2.20 1.35 11.96
C VAL A 312 2.39 1.32 10.44
N ILE A 313 2.41 0.13 9.85
CA ILE A 313 2.39 -0.03 8.39
C ILE A 313 0.94 -0.20 7.92
N VAL A 314 0.53 0.63 6.96
CA VAL A 314 -0.79 0.59 6.32
C VAL A 314 -0.61 0.35 4.84
N ALA A 315 -1.34 -0.61 4.28
CA ALA A 315 -1.20 -0.98 2.88
C ALA A 315 -2.54 -1.19 2.17
N ALA A 316 -2.55 -0.90 0.86
CA ALA A 316 -3.70 -1.08 0.00
C ALA A 316 -4.07 -2.57 -0.14
N ALA A 317 -5.35 -2.91 0.01
CA ALA A 317 -5.79 -4.30 -0.08
C ALA A 317 -5.65 -4.89 -1.50
N GLY A 318 -5.60 -4.06 -2.55
CA GLY A 318 -5.51 -4.48 -3.94
C GLY A 318 -6.78 -4.23 -4.74
N ASP A 319 -6.61 -4.12 -6.07
CA ASP A 319 -7.63 -3.65 -7.01
C ASP A 319 -7.97 -4.70 -8.10
N ASP A 320 -7.69 -5.98 -7.83
CA ASP A 320 -7.78 -7.07 -8.80
C ASP A 320 -9.19 -7.70 -8.91
N SER A 321 -10.11 -7.29 -8.05
CA SER A 321 -11.46 -7.85 -7.99
C SER A 321 -12.37 -7.30 -9.10
N GLN A 322 -13.44 -8.04 -9.38
CA GLN A 322 -14.52 -7.64 -10.28
C GLN A 322 -15.85 -7.99 -9.60
N ARG A 323 -16.18 -7.27 -8.53
CA ARG A 323 -17.32 -7.60 -7.69
C ARG A 323 -18.66 -7.32 -8.39
N PRO A 324 -19.72 -8.10 -8.08
CA PRO A 324 -19.72 -9.28 -7.21
C PRO A 324 -19.24 -10.57 -7.92
N LEU A 325 -18.83 -10.51 -9.19
CA LEU A 325 -18.52 -11.67 -10.02
C LEU A 325 -17.29 -12.45 -9.53
N SER A 326 -16.23 -11.75 -9.15
CA SER A 326 -14.99 -12.36 -8.65
C SER A 326 -14.36 -11.48 -7.58
N ILE A 327 -14.04 -12.10 -6.45
CA ILE A 327 -13.27 -11.48 -5.37
C ILE A 327 -11.86 -12.08 -5.43
N LYS A 328 -10.84 -11.24 -5.42
CA LYS A 328 -9.43 -11.63 -5.34
C LYS A 328 -8.90 -11.47 -3.91
N PRO A 329 -7.89 -12.27 -3.52
CA PRO A 329 -7.28 -12.15 -2.20
C PRO A 329 -6.65 -10.77 -1.99
N VAL A 330 -6.55 -10.34 -0.73
CA VAL A 330 -5.73 -9.19 -0.35
C VAL A 330 -4.32 -9.38 -0.89
N SER A 331 -3.80 -8.34 -1.53
CA SER A 331 -2.49 -8.33 -2.19
C SER A 331 -1.36 -8.26 -1.16
N ARG A 332 -0.14 -8.67 -1.57
CA ARG A 332 1.05 -8.50 -0.73
C ARG A 332 1.63 -7.08 -0.92
N PRO A 333 2.19 -6.45 0.13
CA PRO A 333 2.38 -6.97 1.48
C PRO A 333 1.17 -6.79 2.43
N ALA A 334 0.06 -6.18 1.98
CA ALA A 334 -1.11 -5.96 2.84
C ALA A 334 -1.70 -7.24 3.45
N ASN A 335 -1.46 -8.40 2.84
CA ASN A 335 -1.92 -9.68 3.37
C ASN A 335 -1.16 -10.19 4.63
N CYS A 336 -0.11 -9.51 5.07
CA CYS A 336 0.58 -9.84 6.33
C CYS A 336 -0.31 -9.47 7.55
N PRO A 337 -0.48 -10.35 8.55
CA PRO A 337 -1.27 -10.08 9.75
C PRO A 337 -0.89 -8.79 10.50
N SER A 338 0.39 -8.43 10.52
CA SER A 338 0.90 -7.24 11.20
C SER A 338 0.85 -5.96 10.34
N ILE A 339 0.36 -6.03 9.10
CA ILE A 339 0.15 -4.87 8.22
C ILE A 339 -1.34 -4.55 8.15
N LEU A 340 -1.69 -3.27 8.29
CA LEU A 340 -3.08 -2.83 8.25
C LEU A 340 -3.58 -2.72 6.80
N ALA A 341 -4.29 -3.74 6.33
CA ALA A 341 -4.92 -3.80 5.01
C ALA A 341 -6.18 -2.94 4.91
N VAL A 342 -6.24 -2.11 3.85
CA VAL A 342 -7.31 -1.13 3.65
C VAL A 342 -8.14 -1.44 2.39
N ALA A 343 -9.43 -1.69 2.58
CA ALA A 343 -10.39 -1.84 1.49
C ALA A 343 -10.95 -0.48 1.02
N ALA A 344 -11.34 -0.41 -0.25
CA ALA A 344 -11.89 0.79 -0.86
C ALA A 344 -13.42 0.80 -0.84
N LEU A 345 -14.00 1.90 -0.37
CA LEU A 345 -15.43 2.18 -0.42
C LEU A 345 -15.75 3.23 -1.50
N ASP A 346 -16.97 3.17 -2.01
CA ASP A 346 -17.55 4.25 -2.80
C ASP A 346 -18.49 5.16 -2.00
N LYS A 347 -19.06 6.17 -2.66
CA LYS A 347 -19.97 7.17 -2.07
C LYS A 347 -21.24 6.55 -1.47
N SER A 348 -21.62 5.32 -1.86
CA SER A 348 -22.74 4.59 -1.25
C SER A 348 -22.34 3.82 0.01
N LEU A 349 -21.08 3.93 0.44
CA LEU A 349 -20.48 3.16 1.53
C LEU A 349 -20.48 1.64 1.26
N ALA A 350 -20.45 1.27 -0.02
CA ALA A 350 -20.29 -0.11 -0.46
C ALA A 350 -18.82 -0.39 -0.85
N PRO A 351 -18.34 -1.63 -0.67
CA PRO A 351 -17.06 -2.05 -1.23
C PRO A 351 -17.01 -1.78 -2.73
N SER A 352 -15.97 -1.06 -3.15
CA SER A 352 -15.75 -0.73 -4.56
C SER A 352 -15.56 -2.00 -5.38
N PHE A 353 -16.01 -2.00 -6.64
CA PHE A 353 -16.03 -3.21 -7.45
C PHE A 353 -14.65 -3.87 -7.63
N PHE A 354 -13.59 -3.05 -7.59
CA PHE A 354 -12.20 -3.50 -7.73
C PHE A 354 -11.56 -3.97 -6.42
N SER A 355 -12.09 -3.59 -5.26
CA SER A 355 -11.42 -3.83 -3.97
C SER A 355 -11.27 -5.32 -3.68
N ASN A 356 -10.05 -5.78 -3.40
CA ASN A 356 -9.80 -7.15 -2.97
C ASN A 356 -10.45 -7.44 -1.61
N GLY A 357 -10.54 -8.73 -1.26
CA GLY A 357 -11.21 -9.21 -0.06
C GLY A 357 -10.39 -10.25 0.69
N GLY A 358 -10.63 -10.34 1.99
CA GLY A 358 -10.00 -11.31 2.88
C GLY A 358 -10.57 -12.70 2.70
N ILE A 359 -10.13 -13.37 1.65
CA ILE A 359 -10.59 -14.70 1.24
C ILE A 359 -9.50 -15.78 1.38
N ASN A 360 -8.30 -15.42 1.82
CA ASN A 360 -7.30 -16.38 2.27
C ASN A 360 -7.43 -16.55 3.78
N ASP A 361 -7.19 -17.78 4.24
CA ASP A 361 -7.13 -18.12 5.66
C ASP A 361 -5.70 -17.89 6.19
N GLN A 362 -5.56 -17.70 7.51
CA GLN A 362 -4.26 -17.53 8.19
C GLN A 362 -3.45 -16.32 7.67
N GLY A 363 -4.09 -15.15 7.65
CA GLY A 363 -3.55 -13.92 7.04
C GLY A 363 -4.36 -13.51 5.82
N GLY A 364 -4.10 -12.32 5.27
CA GLY A 364 -4.87 -11.79 4.14
C GLY A 364 -6.20 -11.18 4.52
N GLU A 365 -6.43 -10.81 5.78
CA GLU A 365 -7.65 -10.13 6.20
C GLU A 365 -7.73 -8.70 5.64
N VAL A 366 -8.94 -8.20 5.43
CA VAL A 366 -9.19 -6.76 5.36
C VAL A 366 -9.34 -6.26 6.79
N ASN A 367 -8.59 -5.24 7.20
CA ASN A 367 -8.67 -4.75 8.57
C ASN A 367 -9.63 -3.59 8.75
N ILE A 368 -9.72 -2.71 7.76
CA ILE A 368 -10.60 -1.54 7.77
C ILE A 368 -10.96 -1.09 6.35
N ALA A 369 -12.05 -0.35 6.19
CA ALA A 369 -12.47 0.21 4.92
C ALA A 369 -12.47 1.74 4.95
N ALA A 370 -12.04 2.38 3.86
CA ALA A 370 -11.95 3.82 3.73
C ALA A 370 -12.35 4.30 2.32
N PRO A 371 -12.59 5.60 2.12
CA PRO A 371 -12.93 6.18 0.81
C PRO A 371 -11.86 5.87 -0.25
N GLY A 372 -12.23 5.16 -1.32
CA GLY A 372 -11.28 4.74 -2.36
C GLY A 372 -11.78 4.88 -3.80
N ARG A 373 -13.03 5.29 -4.02
CA ARG A 373 -13.57 5.59 -5.34
C ARG A 373 -13.97 7.06 -5.46
N ASP A 374 -13.68 7.65 -6.60
CA ASP A 374 -13.93 9.05 -6.92
C ASP A 374 -13.28 9.98 -5.87
N VAL A 375 -12.01 9.73 -5.55
CA VAL A 375 -11.25 10.49 -4.55
C VAL A 375 -10.46 11.61 -5.22
N HIS A 376 -10.79 12.84 -4.87
CA HIS A 376 -10.10 14.05 -5.32
C HIS A 376 -8.88 14.35 -4.45
N SER A 377 -7.73 14.65 -5.08
CA SER A 377 -6.49 15.06 -4.40
C SER A 377 -5.57 15.80 -5.37
N ALA A 378 -4.40 16.22 -4.87
CA ALA A 378 -3.32 16.82 -5.63
C ALA A 378 -2.85 15.92 -6.79
N ALA A 379 -2.37 16.54 -7.86
CA ALA A 379 -1.74 15.90 -9.00
C ALA A 379 -0.53 16.74 -9.44
N PRO A 380 0.46 16.17 -10.14
CA PRO A 380 1.63 16.92 -10.58
C PRO A 380 1.33 18.19 -11.37
N ASP A 381 2.33 19.06 -11.46
CA ASP A 381 2.28 20.38 -12.11
C ASP A 381 1.32 21.36 -11.40
N GLY A 382 1.16 21.21 -10.08
CA GLY A 382 0.24 22.01 -9.27
C GLY A 382 -1.25 21.75 -9.54
N GLY A 383 -1.56 20.59 -10.14
CA GLY A 383 -2.89 20.20 -10.55
C GLY A 383 -3.67 19.43 -9.49
N TYR A 384 -4.87 18.99 -9.87
CA TYR A 384 -5.72 18.13 -9.04
C TYR A 384 -6.40 17.08 -9.90
N GLN A 385 -6.58 15.88 -9.35
CA GLN A 385 -7.18 14.77 -10.07
C GLN A 385 -8.09 13.93 -9.16
N THR A 386 -9.10 13.32 -9.77
CA THR A 386 -9.92 12.29 -9.14
C THR A 386 -9.46 10.91 -9.58
N MET A 387 -9.16 10.04 -8.62
CA MET A 387 -8.65 8.68 -8.85
C MET A 387 -9.46 7.62 -8.09
N ASN A 388 -9.27 6.38 -8.50
CA ASN A 388 -9.91 5.20 -7.93
C ASN A 388 -8.84 4.16 -7.56
N GLY A 389 -8.97 3.58 -6.37
CA GLY A 389 -8.15 2.47 -5.94
C GLY A 389 -8.18 2.31 -4.42
N THR A 390 -7.83 1.11 -3.95
CA THR A 390 -7.45 0.90 -2.54
C THR A 390 -6.27 1.79 -2.15
N SER A 391 -5.45 2.20 -3.11
CA SER A 391 -4.44 3.26 -2.96
C SER A 391 -4.95 4.61 -2.50
N MET A 392 -6.19 4.98 -2.78
CA MET A 392 -6.76 6.23 -2.25
C MET A 392 -7.40 6.02 -0.88
N ALA A 393 -7.80 4.79 -0.55
CA ALA A 393 -8.31 4.45 0.77
C ALA A 393 -7.20 4.41 1.84
N THR A 394 -6.05 3.84 1.50
CA THR A 394 -4.87 3.72 2.35
C THR A 394 -4.39 5.04 2.99
N PRO A 395 -4.21 6.15 2.24
CA PRO A 395 -3.77 7.42 2.81
C PRO A 395 -4.82 8.10 3.68
N HIS A 396 -6.12 7.82 3.50
CA HIS A 396 -7.13 8.28 4.47
C HIS A 396 -6.89 7.65 5.84
N VAL A 397 -6.62 6.34 5.88
CA VAL A 397 -6.29 5.62 7.12
C VAL A 397 -4.98 6.14 7.73
N ALA A 398 -3.97 6.39 6.90
CA ALA A 398 -2.71 6.96 7.38
C ALA A 398 -2.89 8.35 8.01
N GLY A 399 -3.71 9.20 7.40
CA GLY A 399 -4.08 10.51 7.96
C GLY A 399 -4.82 10.38 9.29
N VAL A 400 -5.80 9.48 9.40
CA VAL A 400 -6.52 9.28 10.68
C VAL A 400 -5.60 8.70 11.77
N LEU A 401 -4.68 7.79 11.44
CA LEU A 401 -3.67 7.33 12.38
C LEU A 401 -2.77 8.47 12.86
N ALA A 402 -2.47 9.46 12.00
CA ALA A 402 -1.75 10.65 12.43
C ALA A 402 -2.57 11.51 13.41
N LEU A 403 -3.88 11.66 13.19
CA LEU A 403 -4.77 12.33 14.15
C LEU A 403 -4.81 11.58 15.49
N LEU A 404 -4.90 10.25 15.47
CA LEU A 404 -4.88 9.42 16.68
C LEU A 404 -3.55 9.51 17.42
N ALA A 405 -2.43 9.55 16.69
CA ALA A 405 -1.10 9.73 17.27
C ALA A 405 -0.90 11.12 17.88
N GLU A 406 -1.53 12.18 17.33
CA GLU A 406 -1.57 13.51 17.95
C GLU A 406 -2.37 13.47 19.26
N ALA A 407 -3.53 12.81 19.26
CA ALA A 407 -4.37 12.66 20.45
C ALA A 407 -3.72 11.82 21.56
N HIS A 408 -2.90 10.84 21.17
CA HIS A 408 -2.28 9.86 22.06
C HIS A 408 -0.78 9.69 21.74
N PRO A 409 0.06 10.70 22.05
CA PRO A 409 1.47 10.70 21.66
C PRO A 409 2.25 9.49 22.19
N ASP A 410 1.92 9.03 23.40
CA ASP A 410 2.57 7.92 24.09
C ASP A 410 1.96 6.54 23.78
N ALA A 411 0.89 6.46 22.97
CA ALA A 411 0.28 5.17 22.61
C ALA A 411 1.24 4.33 21.76
N SER A 412 1.28 3.03 22.02
CA SER A 412 2.03 2.10 21.17
C SER A 412 1.40 2.01 19.78
N ALA A 413 2.18 1.56 18.78
CA ALA A 413 1.64 1.33 17.44
C ALA A 413 0.46 0.33 17.43
N ALA A 414 0.53 -0.71 18.29
CA ALA A 414 -0.54 -1.67 18.46
C ALA A 414 -1.80 -1.03 19.06
N ASP A 415 -1.65 -0.14 20.04
CA ASP A 415 -2.78 0.58 20.65
C ASP A 415 -3.44 1.53 19.65
N LEU A 416 -2.66 2.20 18.79
CA LEU A 416 -3.21 3.03 17.71
C LEU A 416 -4.05 2.20 16.73
N VAL A 417 -3.56 1.02 16.32
CA VAL A 417 -4.31 0.11 15.44
C VAL A 417 -5.58 -0.40 16.13
N ALA A 418 -5.50 -0.77 17.40
CA ALA A 418 -6.65 -1.22 18.17
C ALA A 418 -7.71 -0.11 18.33
N GLY A 419 -7.28 1.10 18.67
CA GLY A 419 -8.14 2.28 18.79
C GLY A 419 -8.82 2.64 17.47
N LEU A 420 -8.09 2.61 16.37
CA LEU A 420 -8.61 2.82 15.02
C LEU A 420 -9.73 1.82 14.68
N LYS A 421 -9.48 0.52 14.89
CA LYS A 421 -10.45 -0.55 14.60
C LYS A 421 -11.67 -0.45 15.53
N ALA A 422 -11.48 -0.13 16.80
CA ALA A 422 -12.56 0.03 17.77
C ALA A 422 -13.43 1.28 17.49
N GLY A 423 -12.84 2.34 16.94
CA GLY A 423 -13.53 3.56 16.55
C GLY A 423 -14.23 3.50 15.18
N ALA A 424 -14.02 2.43 14.41
CA ALA A 424 -14.64 2.26 13.09
C ALA A 424 -16.17 2.21 13.20
N PHE A 425 -16.85 2.80 12.22
CA PHE A 425 -18.29 2.71 12.11
C PHE A 425 -18.70 1.38 11.46
N PRO A 426 -19.49 0.53 12.15
CA PRO A 426 -19.88 -0.75 11.61
C PRO A 426 -20.70 -0.60 10.33
N LEU A 427 -20.38 -1.42 9.33
CA LEU A 427 -21.19 -1.56 8.11
C LEU A 427 -21.82 -2.96 8.04
N THR A 428 -22.82 -3.12 7.17
CA THR A 428 -23.58 -4.38 7.05
C THR A 428 -22.93 -5.39 6.10
N GLN A 429 -21.92 -4.99 5.34
CA GLN A 429 -21.20 -5.86 4.42
C GLN A 429 -20.30 -6.86 5.18
N PRO A 430 -19.97 -8.01 4.58
CA PRO A 430 -19.14 -9.02 5.23
C PRO A 430 -17.79 -8.47 5.69
N THR A 431 -17.30 -8.91 6.86
CA THR A 431 -15.98 -8.52 7.40
C THR A 431 -14.83 -8.78 6.43
N ARG A 432 -14.91 -9.84 5.62
CA ARG A 432 -13.91 -10.08 4.56
C ARG A 432 -13.80 -8.94 3.53
N ASP A 433 -14.81 -8.10 3.40
CA ASP A 433 -14.87 -7.02 2.40
C ASP A 433 -14.60 -5.64 3.00
N ILE A 434 -14.79 -5.46 4.31
CA ILE A 434 -14.76 -4.15 4.99
C ILE A 434 -14.00 -4.13 6.33
N GLY A 435 -13.52 -5.28 6.81
CA GLY A 435 -12.84 -5.40 8.10
C GLY A 435 -13.71 -4.91 9.25
N ALA A 436 -13.16 -4.01 10.08
CA ALA A 436 -13.86 -3.41 11.20
C ALA A 436 -15.01 -2.45 10.79
N GLY A 437 -15.08 -2.04 9.53
CA GLY A 437 -16.08 -1.10 9.02
C GLY A 437 -15.47 0.16 8.41
N LEU A 438 -16.28 1.21 8.30
CA LEU A 438 -15.87 2.50 7.78
C LEU A 438 -14.97 3.22 8.79
N LEU A 439 -13.79 3.62 8.34
CA LEU A 439 -12.87 4.50 9.07
C LEU A 439 -13.58 5.74 9.64
N ARG A 440 -13.27 6.11 10.87
CA ARG A 440 -13.71 7.37 11.50
C ARG A 440 -12.52 8.09 12.13
N ALA A 441 -12.44 9.40 11.90
CA ALA A 441 -11.51 10.29 12.56
C ALA A 441 -11.91 10.50 14.05
N PRO A 442 -10.92 10.67 14.95
CA PRO A 442 -11.16 10.93 16.37
C PRO A 442 -11.72 12.32 16.68
#